data_AF-A0A1T5DZQ4-F1
#
_entry.id   AF-A0A1T5DZQ4-F1
#
_cell.length_a   1.000
_cell.length_b   1.000
_cell.length_c   1.000
_cell.angle_alpha   90.00
_cell.angle_beta   90.00
_cell.angle_gamma   90.00
#
_symmetry.space_group_name_H-M   'P 1'
#
loop_
_entity.id
_entity.type
_entity.pdbx_description
1 polymer ?
#
loop_
_entity_poly.entity_id
_entity_poly.type
_entity_poly.pdbx_seq_one_letter_code
_entity_poly.pdbx_strand_id
1 'polypeptide(L)'
;MKAQLLLSFLFLKDNISVHTNGRGKLNIKTMKGYFLIIITIVLCASCSGTTDRKTSSSTQEQNNNEIVTTTFDKEGIDSVVPNPNARPLIEDFIPKGWKTILHESGDLNNDGIDDHVIVIEDTKPENVKTNDKLGQDTLNINPRTLMVFFKEKSDGYTLVAQSGDTFIPSENDEESTCLADPLMTEGGITIQKGILTIGLQYWLSCGSWYVNNVDYKFRYQNQKMVLIGFDHSEFHCSSGEQSSTSINFSTGKMEQTTGYNMFDDTPSKPKTTTSKWKGNKIYSLDNCDERTYFEILDI
;
A
#
# COMPACT_ATOMS: atom_id res chain seq x y z
N MET A 1 -47.60 -30.38 -31.18
CA MET A 1 -48.80 -29.83 -30.48
C MET A 1 -48.34 -29.35 -29.10
N LYS A 2 -48.42 -28.03 -28.84
CA LYS A 2 -48.39 -27.28 -27.55
C LYS A 2 -47.35 -27.67 -26.48
N ALA A 3 -46.32 -26.87 -26.21
CA ALA A 3 -46.27 -25.67 -25.33
C ALA A 3 -46.33 -26.00 -23.82
N GLN A 4 -45.33 -25.56 -23.03
CA GLN A 4 -45.51 -24.58 -21.94
C GLN A 4 -44.16 -24.18 -21.31
N LEU A 5 -43.95 -22.87 -21.17
CA LEU A 5 -42.97 -22.16 -20.34
C LEU A 5 -43.09 -22.53 -18.84
N LEU A 6 -42.00 -22.41 -18.09
CA LEU A 6 -42.06 -21.76 -16.77
C LEU A 6 -40.77 -21.00 -16.47
N LEU A 7 -40.99 -19.72 -16.19
CA LEU A 7 -40.06 -18.64 -15.89
C LEU A 7 -40.21 -18.39 -14.38
N SER A 8 -39.13 -18.45 -13.61
CA SER A 8 -39.14 -18.02 -12.21
C SER A 8 -38.45 -16.67 -12.07
N PHE A 9 -39.29 -15.63 -11.99
CA PHE A 9 -38.96 -14.31 -11.47
C PHE A 9 -38.97 -14.35 -9.94
N LEU A 10 -37.99 -13.72 -9.30
CA LEU A 10 -38.15 -13.10 -7.99
C LEU A 10 -37.48 -11.72 -8.02
N PHE A 11 -38.34 -10.70 -7.95
CA PHE A 11 -38.04 -9.28 -7.74
C PHE A 11 -37.81 -9.02 -6.25
N LEU A 12 -36.94 -8.06 -5.93
CA LEU A 12 -37.23 -6.88 -5.07
C LEU A 12 -36.03 -5.91 -5.22
N LYS A 13 -36.12 -4.89 -6.06
CA LYS A 13 -36.58 -3.49 -5.81
C LYS A 13 -35.64 -2.66 -4.91
N ASP A 14 -34.81 -1.87 -5.61
CA ASP A 14 -34.59 -0.43 -5.50
C ASP A 14 -34.84 0.30 -4.18
N ASN A 15 -33.81 1.02 -3.71
CA ASN A 15 -33.93 2.28 -2.97
C ASN A 15 -32.72 3.17 -3.31
N ILE A 16 -32.81 3.96 -4.37
CA ILE A 16 -32.04 5.22 -4.48
C ILE A 16 -33.00 6.30 -4.96
N SER A 17 -33.33 7.20 -4.03
CA SER A 17 -34.00 8.47 -4.30
C SER A 17 -32.98 9.44 -4.89
N VAL A 18 -33.18 9.88 -6.13
CA VAL A 18 -32.43 10.99 -6.73
C VAL A 18 -33.35 12.19 -6.82
N HIS A 19 -33.06 13.19 -6.00
CA HIS A 19 -33.64 14.53 -6.10
C HIS A 19 -33.07 15.20 -7.36
N THR A 20 -33.91 15.49 -8.35
CA THR A 20 -33.50 16.27 -9.52
C THR A 20 -33.97 17.73 -9.38
N ASN A 21 -33.06 18.66 -9.61
CA ASN A 21 -33.35 20.05 -9.93
C ASN A 21 -32.38 20.50 -11.03
N GLY A 22 -32.91 21.00 -12.15
CA GLY A 22 -32.17 21.89 -13.06
C GLY A 22 -31.46 21.27 -14.26
N ARG A 23 -32.16 21.28 -15.41
CA ARG A 23 -31.69 21.40 -16.81
C ARG A 23 -30.20 21.20 -17.12
N GLY A 24 -29.89 20.12 -17.87
CA GLY A 24 -28.68 20.00 -18.68
C GLY A 24 -28.71 18.74 -19.55
N LYS A 25 -28.68 18.88 -20.88
CA LYS A 25 -28.68 17.76 -21.83
C LYS A 25 -27.37 16.96 -21.73
N LEU A 26 -27.43 15.68 -21.36
CA LEU A 26 -26.30 14.75 -21.55
C LEU A 26 -26.21 14.29 -23.01
N ASN A 27 -25.03 14.43 -23.60
CA ASN A 27 -24.70 14.02 -24.95
C ASN A 27 -23.77 12.79 -24.86
N ILE A 28 -24.34 11.58 -24.97
CA ILE A 28 -23.60 10.32 -24.91
C ILE A 28 -23.21 9.93 -26.33
N LYS A 29 -21.94 10.20 -26.70
CA LYS A 29 -21.32 9.64 -27.90
C LYS A 29 -20.50 8.41 -27.54
N THR A 30 -20.96 7.28 -28.07
CA THR A 30 -20.18 6.09 -28.50
C THR A 30 -19.56 5.18 -27.43
N MET A 31 -20.34 4.21 -26.96
CA MET A 31 -19.85 2.86 -26.66
C MET A 31 -19.96 2.00 -27.94
N LYS A 32 -18.82 1.65 -28.52
CA LYS A 32 -18.66 0.55 -29.48
C LYS A 32 -17.34 -0.14 -29.14
N GLY A 33 -17.39 -1.39 -28.68
CA GLY A 33 -16.82 -2.45 -29.50
C GLY A 33 -16.75 -3.72 -28.69
N TYR A 34 -17.53 -4.71 -29.12
CA TYR A 34 -17.67 -6.02 -28.53
C TYR A 34 -16.43 -6.89 -28.77
N PHE A 35 -16.02 -7.56 -27.70
CA PHE A 35 -15.60 -8.96 -27.60
C PHE A 35 -15.55 -9.75 -28.93
N LEU A 36 -14.33 -10.15 -29.33
CA LEU A 36 -14.10 -11.23 -30.29
C LEU A 36 -12.83 -11.99 -29.85
N ILE A 37 -12.99 -13.01 -29.00
CA ILE A 37 -11.93 -13.99 -28.76
C ILE A 37 -12.30 -15.24 -29.55
N ILE A 38 -11.51 -15.48 -30.60
CA ILE A 38 -11.58 -16.68 -31.45
C ILE A 38 -10.97 -17.84 -30.66
N ILE A 39 -11.78 -18.86 -30.42
CA ILE A 39 -11.36 -20.18 -29.95
C ILE A 39 -10.82 -20.95 -31.16
N THR A 40 -9.54 -21.31 -31.12
CA THR A 40 -8.98 -22.33 -32.01
C THR A 40 -8.45 -23.50 -31.17
N ILE A 41 -9.25 -24.56 -31.13
CA ILE A 41 -8.87 -25.89 -30.68
C ILE A 41 -8.01 -26.53 -31.77
N VAL A 42 -6.79 -26.92 -31.43
CA VAL A 42 -6.02 -27.91 -32.21
C VAL A 42 -5.60 -29.02 -31.26
N LEU A 43 -6.28 -30.16 -31.41
CA LEU A 43 -5.89 -31.46 -30.90
C LEU A 43 -5.05 -32.17 -31.98
N CYS A 44 -3.86 -32.65 -31.61
CA CYS A 44 -3.25 -33.83 -32.21
C CYS A 44 -2.82 -34.76 -31.09
N ALA A 45 -3.20 -36.02 -31.24
CA ALA A 45 -3.05 -37.11 -30.28
C ALA A 45 -1.93 -38.09 -30.69
N SER A 46 -1.66 -39.02 -29.75
CA SER A 46 -0.96 -40.32 -29.86
C SER A 46 0.57 -40.32 -29.70
N CYS A 47 1.09 -40.82 -28.56
CA CYS A 47 1.33 -42.25 -28.17
C CYS A 47 2.58 -42.82 -28.86
N SER A 48 3.46 -43.64 -28.26
CA SER A 48 3.64 -44.22 -26.92
C SER A 48 4.95 -45.02 -26.97
N GLY A 49 5.64 -45.21 -25.85
CA GLY A 49 6.84 -46.06 -25.79
C GLY A 49 7.38 -46.28 -24.38
N THR A 50 6.74 -47.20 -23.65
CA THR A 50 7.16 -47.77 -22.37
C THR A 50 8.31 -48.78 -22.53
N THR A 51 9.20 -48.89 -21.54
CA THR A 51 9.82 -50.17 -21.14
C THR A 51 10.28 -50.15 -19.67
N ASP A 52 9.53 -50.89 -18.85
CA ASP A 52 9.86 -51.77 -17.72
C ASP A 52 11.01 -51.52 -16.72
N ARG A 53 10.57 -51.32 -15.45
CA ARG A 53 10.75 -52.18 -14.25
C ARG A 53 12.14 -52.76 -13.90
N LYS A 54 12.58 -52.46 -12.66
CA LYS A 54 12.83 -53.49 -11.63
C LYS A 54 12.84 -52.92 -10.20
N THR A 55 11.94 -53.46 -9.40
CA THR A 55 11.86 -53.41 -7.93
C THR A 55 12.96 -54.26 -7.31
N SER A 56 13.47 -53.88 -6.13
CA SER A 56 14.03 -54.80 -5.16
C SER A 56 13.79 -54.25 -3.75
N SER A 57 12.96 -54.97 -2.99
CA SER A 57 12.72 -54.84 -1.56
C SER A 57 13.53 -55.89 -0.80
N SER A 58 13.94 -55.59 0.43
CA SER A 58 14.15 -56.56 1.51
C SER A 58 13.90 -55.84 2.84
N THR A 59 12.75 -56.08 3.50
CA THR A 59 12.58 -56.95 4.71
C THR A 59 13.21 -56.31 5.96
N GLN A 60 12.43 -55.61 6.78
CA GLN A 60 11.71 -56.07 7.98
C GLN A 60 12.57 -56.80 9.04
N GLU A 61 12.62 -56.21 10.23
CA GLU A 61 12.77 -56.94 11.48
C GLU A 61 11.77 -56.41 12.50
N GLN A 62 10.99 -57.34 13.05
CA GLN A 62 9.92 -57.15 14.02
C GLN A 62 10.52 -57.07 15.43
N ASN A 63 9.88 -56.31 16.33
CA ASN A 63 9.79 -56.75 17.72
C ASN A 63 8.46 -56.34 18.33
N ASN A 64 7.77 -57.36 18.84
CA ASN A 64 6.51 -57.31 19.54
C ASN A 64 6.71 -56.66 20.92
N ASN A 65 5.67 -55.99 21.44
CA ASN A 65 5.06 -56.33 22.72
C ASN A 65 3.83 -55.46 23.01
N GLU A 66 2.70 -56.16 23.01
CA GLU A 66 1.59 -56.13 23.98
C GLU A 66 0.89 -54.80 24.36
N ILE A 67 -0.43 -54.85 24.18
CA ILE A 67 -1.43 -53.83 24.47
C ILE A 67 -1.80 -53.89 25.95
N VAL A 68 -1.74 -52.75 26.65
CA VAL A 68 -2.58 -52.49 27.82
C VAL A 68 -3.24 -51.12 27.67
N THR A 69 -4.57 -51.16 27.62
CA THR A 69 -5.50 -50.02 27.52
C THR A 69 -5.77 -49.43 28.89
N THR A 70 -5.71 -48.10 29.01
CA THR A 70 -6.49 -47.17 29.89
C THR A 70 -5.70 -45.85 29.93
N THR A 71 -6.22 -44.62 29.78
CA THR A 71 -7.57 -44.04 29.76
C THR A 71 -7.42 -42.58 29.30
N PHE A 72 -8.53 -42.01 28.81
CA PHE A 72 -8.71 -40.72 28.14
C PHE A 72 -8.35 -39.44 28.94
N ASP A 73 -7.77 -38.52 28.17
CA ASP A 73 -7.96 -37.05 28.09
C ASP A 73 -7.54 -36.11 29.22
N LYS A 74 -6.43 -35.42 28.96
CA LYS A 74 -6.34 -33.95 29.03
C LYS A 74 -5.48 -33.45 27.87
N GLU A 75 -6.12 -33.02 26.78
CA GLU A 75 -5.41 -32.31 25.70
C GLU A 75 -4.78 -31.04 26.28
N GLY A 76 -3.45 -31.03 26.21
CA GLY A 76 -2.62 -29.86 26.43
C GLY A 76 -2.65 -28.95 25.21
N ILE A 77 -2.37 -27.69 25.47
CA ILE A 77 -2.04 -26.68 24.47
C ILE A 77 -0.86 -27.22 23.66
N ASP A 78 -1.12 -27.62 22.41
CA ASP A 78 -0.07 -27.99 21.47
C ASP A 78 0.81 -26.75 21.26
N SER A 79 2.01 -26.82 21.82
CA SER A 79 3.13 -25.99 21.41
C SER A 79 3.40 -26.29 19.94
N VAL A 80 2.96 -25.39 19.06
CA VAL A 80 3.30 -25.40 17.63
C VAL A 80 4.83 -25.37 17.56
N VAL A 81 5.42 -26.52 17.24
CA VAL A 81 6.85 -26.62 16.94
C VAL A 81 7.05 -25.93 15.58
N PRO A 82 7.88 -24.87 15.49
CA PRO A 82 8.10 -24.18 14.22
C PRO A 82 8.62 -25.19 13.19
N ASN A 83 7.91 -25.34 12.07
CA ASN A 83 8.41 -26.12 10.94
C ASN A 83 9.61 -25.36 10.35
N PRO A 84 10.84 -25.92 10.38
CA PRO A 84 12.03 -25.24 9.88
C PRO A 84 12.01 -25.03 8.35
N ASN A 85 11.04 -25.61 7.64
CA ASN A 85 10.78 -25.40 6.22
C ASN A 85 9.59 -24.47 5.94
N ALA A 86 8.94 -23.91 6.98
CA ALA A 86 7.91 -22.91 6.80
C ALA A 86 8.55 -21.63 6.25
N ARG A 87 7.96 -21.10 5.19
CA ARG A 87 8.43 -19.88 4.57
C ARG A 87 7.88 -18.69 5.35
N PRO A 88 8.67 -17.62 5.54
CA PRO A 88 8.21 -16.48 6.32
C PRO A 88 6.92 -15.89 5.73
N LEU A 89 5.94 -15.70 6.58
CA LEU A 89 4.76 -14.88 6.34
C LEU A 89 5.08 -13.42 6.69
N ILE A 90 4.26 -12.48 6.23
CA ILE A 90 4.44 -11.06 6.57
C ILE A 90 4.36 -10.88 8.09
N GLU A 91 3.45 -11.59 8.74
CA GLU A 91 3.19 -11.55 10.18
C GLU A 91 4.43 -11.95 11.01
N ASP A 92 5.30 -12.80 10.45
CA ASP A 92 6.54 -13.22 11.13
C ASP A 92 7.55 -12.07 11.29
N PHE A 93 7.40 -10.99 10.52
CA PHE A 93 8.24 -9.79 10.60
C PHE A 93 7.66 -8.70 11.50
N ILE A 94 6.42 -8.84 11.97
CA ILE A 94 5.77 -7.82 12.80
C ILE A 94 6.20 -8.02 14.26
N PRO A 95 6.86 -7.03 14.89
CA PRO A 95 7.28 -7.18 16.27
C PRO A 95 6.08 -7.32 17.22
N LYS A 96 6.24 -8.08 18.30
CA LYS A 96 5.21 -8.17 19.34
C LYS A 96 4.89 -6.78 19.88
N GLY A 97 3.60 -6.46 19.99
CA GLY A 97 3.15 -5.14 20.43
C GLY A 97 3.09 -4.10 19.31
N TRP A 98 3.18 -4.53 18.04
CA TRP A 98 2.90 -3.70 16.88
C TRP A 98 1.66 -4.23 16.14
N LYS A 99 0.96 -3.34 15.44
CA LYS A 99 -0.20 -3.66 14.59
C LYS A 99 0.03 -3.14 13.17
N THR A 100 -0.49 -3.84 12.17
CA THR A 100 -0.59 -3.30 10.81
C THR A 100 -1.72 -2.28 10.75
N ILE A 101 -1.43 -1.07 10.25
CA ILE A 101 -2.42 0.00 10.07
C ILE A 101 -2.77 0.26 8.60
N LEU A 102 -1.87 -0.13 7.69
CA LEU A 102 -2.04 0.02 6.24
C LEU A 102 -1.39 -1.18 5.55
N HIS A 103 -2.05 -1.74 4.54
CA HIS A 103 -1.51 -2.76 3.66
C HIS A 103 -1.88 -2.45 2.21
N GLU A 104 -0.87 -2.36 1.35
CA GLU A 104 -1.01 -2.21 -0.10
C GLU A 104 -0.27 -3.30 -0.85
N SER A 105 -0.73 -3.59 -2.08
CA SER A 105 -0.16 -4.65 -2.91
C SER A 105 0.00 -4.19 -4.35
N GLY A 106 1.05 -4.68 -5.01
CA GLY A 106 1.31 -4.44 -6.42
C GLY A 106 2.73 -4.82 -6.80
N ASP A 107 2.93 -5.16 -8.06
CA ASP A 107 4.23 -5.55 -8.61
C ASP A 107 5.25 -4.39 -8.56
N LEU A 108 6.25 -4.48 -7.67
CA LEU A 108 7.29 -3.47 -7.45
C LEU A 108 8.58 -3.78 -8.21
N ASN A 109 8.83 -5.05 -8.50
CA ASN A 109 10.04 -5.51 -9.18
C ASN A 109 9.83 -5.86 -10.67
N ASN A 110 8.60 -5.75 -11.16
CA ASN A 110 8.14 -6.07 -12.51
C ASN A 110 8.30 -7.55 -12.91
N ASP A 111 8.13 -8.48 -11.97
CA ASP A 111 8.19 -9.92 -12.23
C ASP A 111 6.82 -10.57 -12.51
N GLY A 112 5.75 -9.77 -12.46
CA GLY A 112 4.37 -10.17 -12.68
C GLY A 112 3.67 -10.74 -11.44
N ILE A 113 4.28 -10.67 -10.26
CA ILE A 113 3.70 -11.07 -8.99
C ILE A 113 3.52 -9.82 -8.13
N ASP A 114 2.35 -9.69 -7.49
CA ASP A 114 2.12 -8.59 -6.57
C ASP A 114 2.99 -8.75 -5.31
N ASP A 115 3.82 -7.74 -5.09
CA ASP A 115 4.58 -7.51 -3.87
C ASP A 115 3.69 -6.78 -2.84
N HIS A 116 4.15 -6.67 -1.59
CA HIS A 116 3.36 -6.06 -0.53
C HIS A 116 4.12 -4.97 0.22
N VAL A 117 3.39 -3.92 0.60
CA VAL A 117 3.87 -2.85 1.46
C VAL A 117 2.93 -2.73 2.63
N ILE A 118 3.47 -2.78 3.85
CA ILE A 118 2.69 -2.55 5.07
C ILE A 118 3.25 -1.35 5.82
N VAL A 119 2.37 -0.68 6.57
CA VAL A 119 2.77 0.21 7.65
C VAL A 119 2.33 -0.42 8.96
N ILE A 120 3.28 -0.55 9.88
CA ILE A 120 3.04 -1.00 11.24
C ILE A 120 3.17 0.16 12.21
N GLU A 121 2.41 0.11 13.29
CA GLU A 121 2.40 1.09 14.39
C GLU A 121 2.62 0.36 15.72
N ASP A 122 3.49 0.89 16.58
CA ASP A 122 3.63 0.41 17.96
C ASP A 122 2.30 0.61 18.72
N THR A 123 2.04 -0.19 19.75
CA THR A 123 0.78 -0.15 20.53
C THR A 123 1.01 0.15 22.00
N LYS A 124 2.20 0.65 22.33
CA LYS A 124 2.59 1.05 23.68
C LYS A 124 1.63 2.09 24.26
N PRO A 125 0.94 1.79 25.37
CA PRO A 125 0.04 2.75 26.02
C PRO A 125 0.74 4.01 26.50
N GLU A 126 2.04 3.96 26.82
CA GLU A 126 2.82 5.12 27.25
C GLU A 126 2.97 6.21 26.17
N ASN A 127 2.76 5.86 24.90
CA ASN A 127 2.75 6.78 23.77
C ASN A 127 1.34 7.26 23.40
N VAL A 128 0.33 6.91 24.20
CA VAL A 128 -1.04 7.44 24.09
C VAL A 128 -1.23 8.45 25.21
N LYS A 129 -1.16 9.73 24.87
CA LYS A 129 -1.12 10.83 25.83
C LYS A 129 -2.44 11.57 25.87
N THR A 130 -2.93 11.93 27.04
CA THR A 130 -4.03 12.90 27.17
C THR A 130 -3.55 14.27 26.69
N ASN A 131 -4.41 14.99 25.97
CA ASN A 131 -4.15 16.34 25.49
C ASN A 131 -5.18 17.31 26.08
N ASP A 132 -4.68 18.37 26.71
CA ASP A 132 -5.46 19.46 27.30
C ASP A 132 -5.45 20.74 26.44
N LYS A 133 -4.78 20.68 25.28
CA LYS A 133 -4.74 21.76 24.28
C LYS A 133 -5.83 21.57 23.22
N LEU A 134 -5.81 22.41 22.18
CA LEU A 134 -6.66 22.23 21.00
C LEU A 134 -6.33 20.92 20.27
N GLY A 135 -7.29 20.40 19.52
CA GLY A 135 -7.17 19.13 18.78
C GLY A 135 -8.00 18.02 19.43
N GLN A 136 -7.53 16.79 19.30
CA GLN A 136 -8.18 15.61 19.90
C GLN A 136 -7.81 15.51 21.40
N ASP A 137 -8.71 14.98 22.22
CA ASP A 137 -8.49 14.81 23.68
C ASP A 137 -7.35 13.82 24.01
N THR A 138 -6.92 13.03 23.04
CA THR A 138 -5.86 12.03 23.17
C THR A 138 -5.00 12.03 21.91
N LEU A 139 -3.67 11.95 22.08
CA LEU A 139 -2.69 11.91 21.02
C LEU A 139 -2.01 10.54 21.01
N ASN A 140 -2.03 9.88 19.86
CA ASN A 140 -1.26 8.67 19.60
C ASN A 140 0.06 9.04 18.92
N ILE A 141 1.14 9.04 19.69
CA ILE A 141 2.50 9.33 19.22
C ILE A 141 3.33 8.04 19.07
N ASN A 142 2.67 6.89 18.91
CA ASN A 142 3.38 5.64 18.69
C ASN A 142 4.16 5.70 17.36
N PRO A 143 5.43 5.25 17.34
CA PRO A 143 6.22 5.24 16.12
C PRO A 143 5.60 4.31 15.09
N ARG A 144 5.80 4.67 13.82
CA ARG A 144 5.39 3.88 12.67
C ARG A 144 6.59 3.48 11.85
N THR A 145 6.45 2.41 11.10
CA THR A 145 7.47 1.93 10.17
C THR A 145 6.79 1.34 8.95
N LEU A 146 7.32 1.64 7.77
CA LEU A 146 6.92 1.02 6.53
C LEU A 146 7.87 -0.11 6.17
N MET A 147 7.32 -1.24 5.73
CA MET A 147 8.07 -2.42 5.31
C MET A 147 7.62 -2.85 3.91
N VAL A 148 8.59 -3.19 3.06
CA VAL A 148 8.38 -3.63 1.68
C VAL A 148 8.80 -5.09 1.57
N PHE A 149 7.90 -5.92 1.07
CA PHE A 149 8.08 -7.36 0.93
C PHE A 149 7.96 -7.77 -0.52
N PHE A 150 8.92 -8.54 -1.01
CA PHE A 150 8.75 -9.27 -2.26
C PHE A 150 8.09 -10.61 -2.01
N LYS A 151 7.13 -10.96 -2.86
CA LYS A 151 6.46 -12.25 -2.81
C LYS A 151 7.24 -13.25 -3.64
N GLU A 152 7.62 -14.36 -3.01
CA GLU A 152 8.40 -15.39 -3.68
C GLU A 152 7.49 -16.33 -4.49
N LYS A 153 7.96 -16.77 -5.66
CA LYS A 153 7.24 -17.73 -6.55
C LYS A 153 6.86 -19.05 -5.91
N SER A 154 7.55 -19.39 -4.84
CA SER A 154 7.38 -20.66 -4.14
C SER A 154 6.66 -20.48 -2.81
N ASP A 155 5.84 -19.43 -2.75
CA ASP A 155 5.15 -18.89 -1.58
C ASP A 155 6.11 -18.31 -0.53
N GLY A 156 5.59 -17.44 0.34
CA GLY A 156 6.37 -16.70 1.35
C GLY A 156 6.87 -15.33 0.91
N TYR A 157 7.49 -14.61 1.84
CA TYR A 157 7.86 -13.22 1.70
C TYR A 157 9.30 -12.94 2.12
N THR A 158 9.96 -12.06 1.36
CA THR A 158 11.28 -11.53 1.67
C THR A 158 11.15 -10.04 1.99
N LEU A 159 11.56 -9.61 3.19
CA LEU A 159 11.69 -8.19 3.51
C LEU A 159 12.85 -7.59 2.71
N VAL A 160 12.55 -6.64 1.80
CA VAL A 160 13.56 -6.03 0.91
C VAL A 160 13.90 -4.60 1.25
N ALA A 161 13.02 -3.89 1.97
CA ALA A 161 13.30 -2.57 2.49
C ALA A 161 12.43 -2.26 3.70
N GLN A 162 12.95 -1.39 4.56
CA GLN A 162 12.25 -0.80 5.69
C GLN A 162 12.52 0.71 5.64
N SER A 163 11.55 1.54 6.04
CA SER A 163 11.78 2.98 6.17
C SER A 163 12.83 3.28 7.24
N GLY A 164 13.60 4.34 7.04
CA GLY A 164 14.43 4.89 8.11
C GLY A 164 13.57 5.39 9.28
N ASP A 165 14.21 5.54 10.44
CA ASP A 165 13.55 5.99 11.66
C ASP A 165 12.83 7.32 11.42
N THR A 166 11.65 7.50 12.00
CA THR A 166 10.83 8.73 11.94
C THR A 166 10.35 9.17 10.54
N PHE A 167 10.65 8.43 9.46
CA PHE A 167 10.20 8.80 8.12
C PHE A 167 8.69 8.75 7.94
N ILE A 168 8.04 7.76 8.57
CA ILE A 168 6.58 7.68 8.61
C ILE A 168 6.12 8.37 9.90
N PRO A 169 5.42 9.52 9.83
CA PRO A 169 4.99 10.25 11.02
C PRO A 169 3.93 9.46 11.78
N SER A 170 3.93 9.60 13.11
CA SER A 170 2.87 9.08 13.98
C SER A 170 1.49 9.66 13.64
N GLU A 171 0.43 9.07 14.21
CA GLU A 171 -0.95 9.55 14.02
C GLU A 171 -1.11 11.02 14.42
N ASN A 172 -0.47 11.38 15.53
CA ASN A 172 -0.48 12.73 16.06
C ASN A 172 0.93 13.20 16.42
N ASP A 173 1.03 14.49 16.75
CA ASP A 173 2.27 15.13 17.20
C ASP A 173 2.05 15.88 18.52
N GLU A 174 3.04 15.83 19.41
CA GLU A 174 2.92 16.42 20.76
C GLU A 174 3.09 17.95 20.78
N GLU A 175 3.83 18.48 19.80
CA GLU A 175 4.01 19.92 19.64
C GLU A 175 2.83 20.53 18.85
N SER A 176 2.40 19.83 17.80
CA SER A 176 1.33 20.19 16.87
C SER A 176 0.07 19.36 17.14
N THR A 177 -0.54 19.54 18.31
CA THR A 177 -1.65 18.69 18.82
C THR A 177 -2.93 18.69 17.96
N CYS A 178 -3.04 19.62 17.01
CA CYS A 178 -4.15 19.69 16.06
C CYS A 178 -3.86 19.00 14.72
N LEU A 179 -2.64 18.47 14.52
CA LEU A 179 -2.24 17.78 13.30
C LEU A 179 -3.11 16.54 13.12
N ALA A 180 -3.83 16.49 11.99
CA ALA A 180 -4.51 15.27 11.57
C ALA A 180 -3.47 14.25 11.08
N ASP A 181 -3.80 12.96 11.15
CA ASP A 181 -2.91 11.88 10.73
C ASP A 181 -2.41 12.13 9.30
N PRO A 182 -1.10 12.41 9.11
CA PRO A 182 -0.59 12.80 7.81
C PRO A 182 -0.67 11.69 6.77
N LEU A 183 -0.66 10.43 7.21
CA LEU A 183 -0.72 9.26 6.33
C LEU A 183 -2.15 8.82 6.07
N MET A 184 -3.00 8.80 7.10
CA MET A 184 -4.29 8.08 7.02
C MET A 184 -5.50 8.97 6.71
N THR A 185 -5.40 10.30 6.85
CA THR A 185 -6.57 11.19 6.63
C THR A 185 -6.78 11.45 5.13
N GLU A 186 -5.80 12.09 4.48
CA GLU A 186 -5.81 12.40 3.04
C GLU A 186 -4.50 12.00 2.34
N GLY A 187 -3.56 11.40 3.08
CA GLY A 187 -2.35 10.81 2.54
C GLY A 187 -2.60 9.40 2.00
N GLY A 188 -1.55 8.57 2.06
CA GLY A 188 -1.69 7.14 1.86
C GLY A 188 -0.52 6.53 1.12
N ILE A 189 -0.70 5.29 0.69
CA ILE A 189 0.30 4.56 -0.08
C ILE A 189 -0.36 4.04 -1.35
N THR A 190 0.38 4.10 -2.46
CA THR A 190 -0.06 3.48 -3.71
C THR A 190 1.11 2.78 -4.39
N ILE A 191 0.79 1.72 -5.12
CA ILE A 191 1.75 1.04 -6.00
C ILE A 191 1.20 1.11 -7.42
N GLN A 192 1.93 1.76 -8.32
CA GLN A 192 1.54 1.85 -9.71
C GLN A 192 2.77 1.75 -10.62
N LYS A 193 2.76 0.78 -11.55
CA LYS A 193 3.81 0.58 -12.56
C LYS A 193 5.21 0.47 -11.94
N GLY A 194 5.37 -0.35 -10.91
CA GLY A 194 6.65 -0.55 -10.22
C GLY A 194 7.14 0.65 -9.40
N ILE A 195 6.25 1.60 -9.08
CA ILE A 195 6.56 2.77 -8.26
C ILE A 195 5.70 2.72 -7.00
N LEU A 196 6.37 2.68 -5.86
CA LEU A 196 5.77 2.91 -4.55
C LEU A 196 5.67 4.43 -4.32
N THR A 197 4.48 4.95 -4.11
CA THR A 197 4.27 6.35 -3.72
C THR A 197 3.78 6.39 -2.28
N ILE A 198 4.45 7.19 -1.44
CA ILE A 198 4.03 7.49 -0.07
C ILE A 198 3.59 8.94 -0.06
N GLY A 199 2.28 9.16 0.07
CA GLY A 199 1.65 10.47 0.17
C GLY A 199 1.42 10.85 1.63
N LEU A 200 1.80 12.08 2.00
CA LEU A 200 1.58 12.66 3.32
C LEU A 200 0.91 14.02 3.17
N GLN A 201 -0.13 14.28 3.98
CA GLN A 201 -0.77 15.59 4.07
C GLN A 201 -0.61 16.18 5.47
N TYR A 202 -0.02 17.37 5.57
CA TYR A 202 0.10 18.11 6.83
C TYR A 202 -0.98 19.19 6.90
N TRP A 203 -2.02 18.90 7.68
CA TRP A 203 -3.15 19.79 7.95
C TRP A 203 -3.42 19.90 9.45
N LEU A 204 -3.57 21.13 9.95
CA LEU A 204 -3.90 21.40 11.35
C LEU A 204 -5.36 21.83 11.48
N SER A 205 -6.12 21.07 12.27
CA SER A 205 -7.55 21.33 12.51
C SER A 205 -7.83 22.64 13.25
N CYS A 206 -6.89 23.14 14.05
CA CYS A 206 -6.99 24.46 14.68
C CYS A 206 -6.45 25.62 13.83
N GLY A 207 -6.13 25.34 12.55
CA GLY A 207 -5.65 26.33 11.59
C GLY A 207 -4.13 26.40 11.49
N SER A 208 -3.66 26.66 10.27
CA SER A 208 -2.27 26.94 9.92
C SER A 208 -2.24 27.97 8.78
N TRP A 209 -1.07 28.51 8.48
CA TRP A 209 -0.92 29.35 7.29
C TRP A 209 -1.06 28.54 6.00
N TYR A 210 -0.58 27.29 6.02
CA TYR A 210 -0.53 26.42 4.85
C TYR A 210 -1.01 25.00 5.16
N VAL A 211 -1.54 24.36 4.12
CA VAL A 211 -1.71 22.91 4.05
C VAL A 211 -0.72 22.38 3.06
N ASN A 212 0.01 21.34 3.42
CA ASN A 212 1.07 20.76 2.60
C ASN A 212 0.70 19.34 2.21
N ASN A 213 0.93 18.99 0.95
CA ASN A 213 0.84 17.62 0.44
C ASN A 213 2.20 17.24 -0.13
N VAL A 214 2.68 16.05 0.19
CA VAL A 214 4.00 15.55 -0.21
C VAL A 214 3.88 14.12 -0.70
N ASP A 215 4.35 13.84 -1.92
CA ASP A 215 4.46 12.50 -2.47
C ASP A 215 5.92 12.11 -2.65
N TYR A 216 6.36 11.05 -1.97
CA TYR A 216 7.66 10.41 -2.17
C TYR A 216 7.52 9.21 -3.09
N LYS A 217 8.26 9.19 -4.20
CA LYS A 217 8.15 8.14 -5.23
C LYS A 217 9.39 7.27 -5.27
N PHE A 218 9.26 6.03 -4.82
CA PHE A 218 10.34 5.05 -4.74
C PHE A 218 10.24 4.02 -5.87
N ARG A 219 11.40 3.62 -6.38
CA ARG A 219 11.53 2.50 -7.32
C ARG A 219 12.58 1.53 -6.81
N TYR A 220 12.31 0.24 -6.92
CA TYR A 220 13.31 -0.77 -6.64
C TYR A 220 14.38 -0.79 -7.75
N GLN A 221 15.62 -0.51 -7.38
CA GLN A 221 16.77 -0.54 -8.28
C GLN A 221 18.06 -0.71 -7.47
N ASN A 222 19.04 -1.42 -8.04
CA ASN A 222 20.32 -1.68 -7.38
C ASN A 222 20.15 -2.27 -5.96
N GLN A 223 19.18 -3.18 -5.79
CA GLN A 223 18.85 -3.84 -4.54
C GLN A 223 18.37 -2.89 -3.42
N LYS A 224 17.82 -1.72 -3.78
CA LYS A 224 17.27 -0.74 -2.84
C LYS A 224 16.00 -0.10 -3.38
N MET A 225 15.12 0.32 -2.48
CA MET A 225 14.02 1.24 -2.80
C MET A 225 14.56 2.67 -2.87
N VAL A 226 14.91 3.14 -4.07
CA VAL A 226 15.53 4.46 -4.29
C VAL A 226 14.45 5.51 -4.56
N LEU A 227 14.55 6.67 -3.93
CA LEU A 227 13.67 7.81 -4.20
C LEU A 227 14.01 8.39 -5.59
N ILE A 228 13.07 8.28 -6.53
CA ILE A 228 13.24 8.74 -7.93
C ILE A 228 12.43 10.00 -8.24
N GLY A 229 11.44 10.32 -7.40
CA GLY A 229 10.64 11.53 -7.54
C GLY A 229 10.13 12.05 -6.20
N PHE A 230 9.89 13.35 -6.17
CA PHE A 230 9.30 14.05 -5.04
C PHE A 230 8.37 15.12 -5.59
N ASP A 231 7.11 15.12 -5.16
CA ASP A 231 6.16 16.18 -5.46
C ASP A 231 5.69 16.81 -4.16
N HIS A 232 5.75 18.13 -4.07
CA HIS A 232 5.18 18.94 -2.99
C HIS A 232 4.16 19.90 -3.58
N SER A 233 3.06 20.09 -2.89
CA SER A 233 2.15 21.19 -3.15
C SER A 233 1.64 21.77 -1.85
N GLU A 234 1.40 23.06 -1.87
CA GLU A 234 0.88 23.78 -0.71
C GLU A 234 -0.13 24.82 -1.15
N PHE A 235 -1.03 25.18 -0.24
CA PHE A 235 -1.90 26.33 -0.43
C PHE A 235 -1.96 27.17 0.83
N HIS A 236 -2.12 28.48 0.66
CA HIS A 236 -2.30 29.41 1.75
C HIS A 236 -3.77 29.44 2.21
N CYS A 237 -4.03 29.10 3.47
CA CYS A 237 -5.38 28.85 3.99
C CYS A 237 -6.31 30.08 3.91
N SER A 238 -5.77 31.30 3.90
CA SER A 238 -6.60 32.52 3.82
C SER A 238 -6.83 33.04 2.40
N SER A 239 -5.90 32.84 1.47
CA SER A 239 -6.02 33.38 0.10
C SER A 239 -6.37 32.32 -0.94
N GLY A 240 -6.11 31.04 -0.63
CA GLY A 240 -6.21 29.93 -1.55
C GLY A 240 -5.05 29.87 -2.56
N GLU A 241 -4.10 30.80 -2.50
CA GLU A 241 -2.95 30.80 -3.40
C GLU A 241 -2.16 29.50 -3.22
N GLN A 242 -1.94 28.81 -4.33
CA GLN A 242 -1.35 27.48 -4.34
C GLN A 242 -0.08 27.47 -5.19
N SER A 243 0.91 26.71 -4.69
CA SER A 243 2.17 26.45 -5.36
C SER A 243 2.48 24.96 -5.37
N SER A 244 3.38 24.52 -6.26
CA SER A 244 3.88 23.15 -6.27
C SER A 244 5.33 23.08 -6.73
N THR A 245 6.05 22.09 -6.22
CA THR A 245 7.41 21.72 -6.61
C THR A 245 7.42 20.25 -7.00
N SER A 246 7.93 19.91 -8.17
CA SER A 246 8.14 18.53 -8.62
C SER A 246 9.62 18.32 -8.94
N ILE A 247 10.20 17.24 -8.43
CA ILE A 247 11.60 16.89 -8.61
C ILE A 247 11.69 15.47 -9.15
N ASN A 248 12.42 15.32 -10.25
CA ASN A 248 12.79 14.01 -10.80
C ASN A 248 14.29 13.79 -10.52
N PHE A 249 14.61 12.97 -9.52
CA PHE A 249 15.99 12.74 -9.09
C PHE A 249 16.84 12.02 -10.15
N SER A 250 16.21 11.17 -10.98
CA SER A 250 16.90 10.47 -12.07
C SER A 250 17.42 11.40 -13.17
N THR A 251 16.76 12.54 -13.39
CA THR A 251 17.14 13.56 -14.38
C THR A 251 17.75 14.81 -13.76
N GLY A 252 17.59 14.99 -12.44
CA GLY A 252 17.90 16.22 -11.72
C GLY A 252 17.02 17.40 -12.11
N LYS A 253 15.91 17.17 -12.83
CA LYS A 253 14.98 18.22 -13.23
C LYS A 253 14.08 18.60 -12.06
N MET A 254 13.95 19.90 -11.81
CA MET A 254 13.00 20.48 -10.86
C MET A 254 12.04 21.40 -11.61
N GLU A 255 10.75 21.33 -11.30
CA GLU A 255 9.72 22.22 -11.79
C GLU A 255 9.02 22.88 -10.60
N GLN A 256 8.89 24.20 -10.63
CA GLN A 256 8.15 24.95 -9.63
C GLN A 256 7.02 25.70 -10.32
N THR A 257 5.80 25.55 -9.82
CA THR A 257 4.62 26.15 -10.40
C THR A 257 3.90 27.02 -9.37
N THR A 258 3.53 28.23 -9.78
CA THR A 258 2.83 29.22 -8.94
C THR A 258 1.65 29.82 -9.67
N GLY A 259 0.73 30.46 -8.94
CA GLY A 259 -0.42 31.16 -9.52
C GLY A 259 -1.63 30.27 -9.74
N TYR A 260 -1.68 29.11 -9.08
CA TYR A 260 -2.93 28.40 -8.83
C TYR A 260 -3.69 29.09 -7.70
N ASN A 261 -5.01 28.89 -7.68
CA ASN A 261 -5.81 29.18 -6.50
C ASN A 261 -6.80 28.04 -6.30
N MET A 262 -6.76 27.43 -5.12
CA MET A 262 -7.60 26.28 -4.78
C MET A 262 -9.08 26.66 -4.49
N PHE A 263 -9.36 27.93 -4.20
CA PHE A 263 -10.70 28.45 -3.89
C PHE A 263 -11.40 28.97 -5.15
N ASP A 264 -10.65 29.18 -6.23
CA ASP A 264 -11.18 29.67 -7.49
C ASP A 264 -11.68 28.51 -8.35
N ASP A 265 -12.97 28.50 -8.65
CA ASP A 265 -13.56 27.55 -9.62
C ASP A 265 -13.22 27.89 -11.09
N THR A 266 -12.63 29.08 -11.33
CA THR A 266 -12.25 29.50 -12.68
C THR A 266 -10.86 28.98 -13.04
N PRO A 267 -10.62 28.60 -14.32
CA PRO A 267 -9.30 28.11 -14.74
C PRO A 267 -8.19 29.13 -14.46
N SER A 268 -7.26 28.76 -13.56
CA SER A 268 -6.06 29.55 -13.29
C SER A 268 -5.13 29.58 -14.52
N LYS A 269 -4.20 30.54 -14.53
CA LYS A 269 -3.11 30.63 -15.52
C LYS A 269 -1.77 30.47 -14.82
N PRO A 270 -1.46 29.25 -14.33
CA PRO A 270 -0.25 29.01 -13.56
C PRO A 270 1.01 29.25 -14.40
N LYS A 271 2.09 29.61 -13.72
CA LYS A 271 3.41 29.78 -14.32
C LYS A 271 4.35 28.74 -13.75
N THR A 272 4.96 27.94 -14.64
CA THR A 272 5.98 26.95 -14.28
C THR A 272 7.36 27.46 -14.65
N THR A 273 8.31 27.29 -13.73
CA THR A 273 9.75 27.49 -13.96
C THR A 273 10.46 26.16 -13.82
N THR A 274 11.34 25.84 -14.77
CA THR A 274 12.16 24.63 -14.72
C THR A 274 13.59 25.01 -14.37
N SER A 275 14.19 24.24 -13.47
CA SER A 275 15.58 24.38 -13.04
C SER A 275 16.22 23.00 -12.82
N LYS A 276 17.49 23.00 -12.43
CA LYS A 276 18.19 21.79 -12.00
C LYS A 276 18.17 21.73 -10.48
N TRP A 277 17.74 20.61 -9.91
CA TRP A 277 17.87 20.35 -8.48
C TRP A 277 19.36 20.32 -8.09
N LYS A 278 19.70 21.02 -7.01
CA LYS A 278 21.10 21.26 -6.60
C LYS A 278 21.63 20.21 -5.61
N GLY A 279 20.76 19.39 -5.04
CA GLY A 279 21.17 18.33 -4.13
C GLY A 279 22.00 17.25 -4.82
N ASN A 280 22.85 16.60 -4.03
CA ASN A 280 23.72 15.51 -4.45
C ASN A 280 23.50 14.21 -3.63
N LYS A 281 22.67 14.27 -2.59
CA LYS A 281 22.31 13.13 -1.76
C LYS A 281 21.40 12.19 -2.55
N ILE A 282 21.68 10.89 -2.46
CA ILE A 282 20.81 9.83 -2.98
C ILE A 282 20.00 9.32 -1.79
N TYR A 283 18.69 9.41 -1.92
CA TYR A 283 17.76 8.90 -0.91
C TYR A 283 17.30 7.49 -1.27
N SER A 284 17.25 6.64 -0.26
CA SER A 284 16.60 5.35 -0.31
C SER A 284 15.69 5.23 0.90
N LEU A 285 14.67 4.38 0.81
CA LEU A 285 13.64 4.27 1.84
C LEU A 285 14.23 4.10 3.25
N ASP A 286 15.31 3.32 3.38
CA ASP A 286 16.06 3.04 4.62
C ASP A 286 16.85 4.23 5.18
N ASN A 287 17.08 5.29 4.40
CA ASN A 287 17.83 6.46 4.83
C ASN A 287 17.02 7.77 4.85
N CYS A 288 15.75 7.69 4.46
CA CYS A 288 14.81 8.78 4.67
C CYS A 288 14.41 8.85 6.14
N ASP A 289 14.18 10.06 6.64
CA ASP A 289 13.80 10.41 8.02
C ASP A 289 12.92 11.68 8.00
N GLU A 290 12.53 12.18 9.17
CA GLU A 290 11.74 13.42 9.31
C GLU A 290 12.39 14.66 8.65
N ARG A 291 13.71 14.68 8.50
CA ARG A 291 14.47 15.80 7.92
C ARG A 291 14.52 15.77 6.41
N THR A 292 14.23 14.62 5.80
CA THR A 292 14.32 14.40 4.36
C THR A 292 13.49 15.41 3.57
N TYR A 293 12.33 15.81 4.07
CA TYR A 293 11.50 16.87 3.48
C TYR A 293 12.27 18.20 3.34
N PHE A 294 12.83 18.69 4.44
CA PHE A 294 13.56 19.94 4.51
C PHE A 294 14.85 19.91 3.68
N GLU A 295 15.57 18.79 3.73
CA GLU A 295 16.80 18.58 2.94
C GLU A 295 16.53 18.59 1.42
N ILE A 296 15.40 18.04 0.96
CA ILE A 296 15.04 18.03 -0.46
C ILE A 296 14.70 19.44 -0.96
N LEU A 297 13.98 20.21 -0.14
CA LEU A 297 13.50 21.55 -0.47
C LEU A 297 14.51 22.68 -0.16
N ASP A 298 15.59 22.39 0.58
CA ASP A 298 16.62 23.36 0.99
C ASP A 298 16.03 24.51 1.83
N ILE A 299 15.23 24.15 2.85
CA ILE A 299 14.51 25.07 3.75
C ILE A 299 14.79 24.78 5.23
#